data_AF-A0A3N5M606-F1
#
_entry.id   AF-A0A3N5M606-F1
#
_cell.length_a   1.000
_cell.length_b   1.000
_cell.length_c   1.000
_cell.angle_alpha   90.00
_cell.angle_beta   90.00
_cell.angle_gamma   90.00
#
_symmetry.space_group_name_H-M   'P 1'
#
loop_
_entity.id
_entity.type
_entity.pdbx_description
1 polymer ?
#
loop_
_entity_poly.entity_id
_entity_poly.type
_entity_poly.pdbx_seq_one_letter_code
_entity_poly.pdbx_strand_id
1 'polypeptide(L)' 'LRIAAIINHQGPQIPARVLSKDVGYDVIAGPFNDIREAKDAIKRLKIDLEIDGILIEPVKKR' A
#
# COMPACT_ATOMS: atom_id res chain seq x y z
N LEU A 1 -2.04 13.21 -2.59
CA LEU A 1 -2.65 12.95 -1.27
C LEU A 1 -3.94 12.12 -1.33
N ARG A 2 -4.86 12.38 -2.29
CA ARG A 2 -6.17 11.71 -2.37
C ARG A 2 -6.13 10.17 -2.31
N ILE A 3 -5.24 9.52 -3.05
CA ILE A 3 -5.16 8.05 -3.10
C ILE A 3 -4.80 7.45 -1.74
N ALA A 4 -3.81 8.00 -1.03
CA ALA A 4 -3.44 7.50 0.29
C ALA A 4 -4.59 7.64 1.30
N ALA A 5 -5.37 8.73 1.23
CA ALA A 5 -6.56 8.87 2.08
C ALA A 5 -7.63 7.80 1.76
N ILE A 6 -7.91 7.55 0.47
CA ILE A 6 -8.87 6.52 0.04
C ILE A 6 -8.45 5.13 0.55
N ILE A 7 -7.15 4.79 0.46
CA ILE A 7 -6.62 3.50 0.93
C ILE A 7 -6.69 3.40 2.46
N ASN A 8 -6.31 4.46 3.19
CA ASN A 8 -6.41 4.51 4.65
C ASN A 8 -7.84 4.40 5.18
N HIS A 9 -8.85 4.80 4.39
CA HIS A 9 -10.25 4.74 4.79
C HIS A 9 -10.97 3.43 4.40
N GLN A 10 -10.29 2.47 3.78
CA GLN A 10 -10.87 1.14 3.55
C GLN A 10 -11.10 0.41 4.88
N GLY A 11 -12.20 -0.34 5.02
CA GLY A 11 -12.44 -1.16 6.22
C GLY A 11 -12.23 -2.65 5.92
N PRO A 12 -11.37 -3.39 6.65
CA PRO A 12 -10.36 -2.97 7.64
C PRO A 12 -9.27 -2.06 7.06
N GLN A 13 -8.71 -1.15 7.86
CA GLN A 13 -7.72 -0.16 7.39
C GLN A 13 -6.53 -0.81 6.69
N ILE A 14 -6.17 -0.27 5.52
CA ILE A 14 -4.88 -0.50 4.88
C ILE A 14 -4.03 0.75 5.15
N PRO A 15 -3.03 0.69 6.05
CA PRO A 15 -2.16 1.83 6.29
C PRO A 15 -1.48 2.26 5.00
N ALA A 16 -1.50 3.55 4.66
CA ALA A 16 -0.87 4.05 3.45
C ALA A 16 -0.23 5.43 3.65
N ARG A 17 0.93 5.65 3.03
CA ARG A 17 1.64 6.93 3.04
C ARG A 17 2.10 7.31 1.64
N VAL A 18 2.20 8.61 1.38
CA VAL A 18 2.74 9.14 0.12
C VAL A 18 4.26 9.28 0.25
N LEU A 19 5.00 8.83 -0.76
CA LEU A 19 6.42 9.09 -0.92
C LEU A 19 6.60 9.98 -2.15
N SER A 20 7.08 11.21 -1.94
CA SER A 20 7.44 12.12 -3.03
C SER A 20 8.73 11.67 -3.69
N LYS A 21 8.78 11.70 -5.01
CA LYS A 21 9.98 11.47 -5.82
C LYS A 21 10.29 12.72 -6.64
N ASP A 22 11.47 12.75 -7.26
CA ASP A 22 11.86 13.82 -8.20
C ASP A 22 10.84 13.98 -9.34
N VAL A 23 10.23 12.86 -9.76
CA VAL A 23 9.10 12.85 -10.70
C VAL A 23 7.95 12.04 -10.11
N GLY A 24 6.91 12.74 -9.67
CA GLY A 24 5.66 12.14 -9.23
C GLY A 24 5.65 11.68 -7.77
N TYR A 25 4.70 10.80 -7.47
CA TYR A 25 4.44 10.30 -6.11
C TYR A 25 4.15 8.81 -6.16
N ASP A 26 4.75 8.08 -5.23
CA ASP A 26 4.33 6.72 -4.91
C ASP A 26 3.39 6.75 -3.71
N VAL A 27 2.49 5.76 -3.65
CA VAL A 27 1.73 5.47 -2.44
C VAL A 27 2.16 4.10 -1.93
N ILE A 28 2.70 4.07 -0.71
CA ILE A 28 3.19 2.86 -0.08
C ILE A 28 2.16 2.43 0.96
N ALA A 29 1.59 1.25 0.77
CA ALA A 29 0.73 0.59 1.75
C ALA A 29 1.58 -0.28 2.70
N GLY A 30 1.22 -0.31 3.98
CA GLY A 30 1.93 -1.02 5.05
C GLY A 30 2.59 -0.09 6.09
N PRO A 31 3.48 -0.61 6.95
CA PRO A 31 4.06 -1.96 6.94
C PRO A 31 3.03 -3.06 7.23
N PHE A 32 3.30 -4.26 6.72
CA PHE A 32 2.50 -5.46 6.98
C PHE A 32 3.29 -6.41 7.90
N ASN A 33 2.59 -7.15 8.77
CA ASN A 33 3.23 -8.08 9.70
C ASN A 33 3.82 -9.30 8.97
N ASP A 34 3.14 -9.76 7.92
CA ASP A 34 3.58 -10.88 7.11
C ASP A 34 3.18 -10.75 5.63
N ILE A 35 3.67 -11.69 4.81
CA ILE A 35 3.39 -11.71 3.37
C ILE A 35 1.90 -11.95 3.05
N ARG A 36 1.15 -12.61 3.94
CA ARG A 36 -0.27 -12.90 3.73
C ARG A 36 -1.08 -11.61 3.88
N GLU A 37 -0.80 -10.80 4.90
CA GLU A 37 -1.42 -9.47 5.05
C GLU A 37 -1.13 -8.57 3.84
N ALA A 38 0.10 -8.58 3.34
CA ALA A 38 0.47 -7.78 2.17
C ALA A 38 -0.26 -8.25 0.90
N LYS A 39 -0.41 -9.57 0.69
CA LYS A 39 -1.16 -10.14 -0.43
C LYS A 39 -2.65 -9.87 -0.34
N ASP A 40 -3.22 -9.91 0.87
CA ASP A 40 -4.62 -9.56 1.10
C ASP A 40 -4.87 -8.09 0.75
N ALA A 41 -4.00 -7.18 1.20
CA ALA A 41 -4.08 -5.78 0.83
C ALA A 41 -4.00 -5.57 -0.69
N ILE A 42 -3.10 -6.26 -1.41
CA ILE A 42 -3.02 -6.19 -2.88
C ILE A 42 -4.34 -6.64 -3.53
N LYS A 43 -4.92 -7.75 -3.05
CA LYS A 43 -6.20 -8.25 -3.57
C LYS A 43 -7.32 -7.23 -3.35
N ARG A 44 -7.39 -6.63 -2.17
CA ARG A 44 -8.39 -5.60 -1.83
C ARG A 44 -8.21 -4.33 -2.65
N LEU A 45 -6.98 -3.85 -2.83
CA LEU A 45 -6.68 -2.73 -3.73
C LEU A 45 -7.21 -2.99 -5.14
N LYS A 46 -7.04 -4.22 -5.64
CA LYS A 46 -7.51 -4.58 -6.98
C LYS A 46 -9.03 -4.70 -7.07
N ILE A 47 -9.68 -5.38 -6.12
CA ILE A 47 -11.11 -5.68 -6.17
C ILE A 47 -11.94 -4.45 -5.81
N ASP A 48 -11.55 -3.73 -4.76
CA ASP A 48 -12.38 -2.66 -4.19
C ASP A 48 -12.11 -1.31 -4.86
N LEU A 49 -10.89 -1.10 -5.37
CA LEU A 49 -10.43 0.19 -5.89
C LEU A 49 -9.89 0.15 -7.32
N GLU A 50 -9.81 -1.03 -7.94
CA GLU A 50 -9.20 -1.24 -9.27
C GLU A 50 -7.74 -0.76 -9.37
N ILE A 51 -7.02 -0.77 -8.24
CA ILE A 51 -5.62 -0.36 -8.15
C ILE A 51 -4.71 -1.59 -8.13
N ASP A 52 -3.76 -1.65 -9.05
CA ASP A 52 -2.69 -2.65 -9.02
C ASP A 52 -1.59 -2.28 -8.01
N GLY A 53 -1.18 -3.24 -7.19
CA GLY A 53 -0.12 -3.08 -6.19
C GLY A 53 1.09 -3.97 -6.50
N ILE A 54 2.29 -3.45 -6.25
CA ILE A 54 3.55 -4.21 -6.33
C ILE A 54 4.01 -4.52 -4.90
N LEU A 55 4.26 -5.80 -4.61
CA LEU A 55 4.79 -6.22 -3.32
C LEU A 55 6.28 -5.84 -3.21
N ILE A 56 6.63 -5.11 -2.15
CA ILE A 56 8.00 -4.70 -1.85
C ILE A 56 8.45 -5.42 -0.57
N GLU A 57 9.52 -6.19 -0.64
CA GLU A 57 10.10 -6.85 0.52
C GLU A 57 10.79 -5.85 1.45
N PRO A 58 10.77 -6.08 2.78
CA PRO A 58 11.48 -5.22 3.71
C PRO A 58 12.99 -5.28 3.44
N VAL A 59 13.64 -4.11 3.43
CA VAL A 59 15.10 -4.04 3.34
C VAL A 59 15.69 -4.70 4.58
N LYS A 60 16.48 -5.77 4.40
CA LYS A 60 17.25 -6.36 5.51
C LYS A 60 18.15 -5.27 6.08
N LYS A 61 17.95 -4.91 7.36
CA LYS A 61 18.94 -4.10 8.07
C LYS A 61 20.25 -4.88 8.09
N ARG A 62 21.31 -4.26 7.59
CA ARG A 62 22.68 -4.79 7.70
C ARG A 62 23.15 -4.74 9.15
#